data_AF-A0A4Q2XA71-F1
#
_entry.id   AF-A0A4Q2XA71-F1
#
_cell.length_a   1.000
_cell.length_b   1.000
_cell.length_c   1.000
_cell.angle_alpha   90.00
_cell.angle_beta   90.00
_cell.angle_gamma   90.00
#
_symmetry.space_group_name_H-M   'P 1'
#
loop_
_entity.id
_entity.type
_entity.pdbx_description
1 polymer ?
#
loop_
_entity_poly.entity_id
_entity_poly.type
_entity_poly.pdbx_seq_one_letter_code
_entity_poly.pdbx_strand_id
1 'polypeptide(L)'
;MKTGPQEPWNDSKRLAHGILHDRKERRKWLAGMLMVPVAIIALGLWVFNGWIDESPLRMLVWWGACAVSTMVVMLFALYDALAVVREEREKHK
;
A
#
# COMPACT_ATOMS: atom_id res chain seq x y z
N MET A 1 8.88 -4.82 -36.66
CA MET A 1 8.53 -4.61 -35.24
C MET A 1 8.53 -5.98 -34.57
N LYS A 2 9.54 -6.32 -33.76
CA LYS A 2 9.66 -7.67 -33.17
C LYS A 2 8.74 -7.79 -31.95
N THR A 3 7.60 -8.45 -32.09
CA THR A 3 6.78 -8.91 -30.96
C THR A 3 7.17 -10.36 -30.66
N GLY A 4 8.21 -10.54 -29.84
CA GLY A 4 8.50 -11.83 -29.22
C GLY A 4 7.53 -12.12 -28.07
N PRO A 5 7.51 -13.35 -27.51
CA PRO A 5 6.69 -13.68 -26.35
C PRO A 5 6.95 -12.68 -25.22
N GLN A 6 5.90 -12.10 -24.65
CA GLN A 6 6.03 -11.19 -23.51
C GLN A 6 6.47 -12.01 -22.30
N GLU A 7 7.77 -11.98 -22.00
CA GLU A 7 8.34 -12.61 -20.82
C GLU A 7 7.70 -11.99 -19.56
N PRO A 8 7.11 -12.77 -18.64
CA PRO A 8 6.40 -12.24 -17.45
C PRO A 8 7.28 -11.37 -16.53
N TRP A 9 8.59 -11.53 -16.64
CA TRP A 9 9.60 -10.71 -15.99
C TRP A 9 9.64 -9.25 -16.49
N ASN A 10 9.40 -9.03 -17.80
CA ASN A 10 9.34 -7.69 -18.38
C ASN A 10 8.07 -6.96 -17.94
N ASP A 11 6.94 -7.67 -17.81
CA ASP A 11 5.70 -7.10 -17.26
C ASP A 11 5.87 -6.68 -15.79
N SER A 12 6.54 -7.51 -14.98
CA SER A 12 6.84 -7.20 -13.57
C SER A 12 7.72 -5.96 -13.43
N LYS A 13 8.74 -5.82 -14.27
CA LYS A 13 9.60 -4.63 -14.30
C LYS A 13 8.86 -3.38 -14.76
N ARG A 14 7.97 -3.51 -15.74
CA ARG A 14 7.20 -2.37 -16.27
C ARG A 14 6.13 -1.92 -15.28
N LEU A 15 5.49 -2.85 -14.57
CA LEU A 15 4.61 -2.57 -13.42
C LEU A 15 5.38 -1.89 -12.29
N ALA A 16 6.54 -2.44 -11.90
CA ALA A 16 7.39 -1.81 -10.89
C ALA A 16 7.80 -0.38 -11.31
N HIS A 17 8.18 -0.18 -12.57
CA HIS A 17 8.56 1.13 -13.09
C HIS A 17 7.38 2.11 -13.15
N GLY A 18 6.20 1.69 -13.58
CA GLY A 18 4.99 2.52 -13.61
C GLY A 18 4.54 2.96 -12.22
N ILE A 19 4.51 2.02 -11.26
CA ILE A 19 4.19 2.29 -9.86
C ILE A 19 5.23 3.22 -9.21
N LEU A 20 6.51 3.09 -9.55
CA LEU A 20 7.58 3.87 -8.94
C LEU A 20 7.75 5.28 -9.56
N HIS A 21 7.45 5.46 -10.85
CA HIS A 21 7.87 6.66 -11.58
C HIS A 21 6.73 7.66 -11.87
N ASP A 22 5.48 7.23 -12.09
CA ASP A 22 4.37 8.17 -12.27
C ASP A 22 3.76 8.54 -10.91
N ARG A 23 3.84 9.82 -10.56
CA ARG A 23 3.28 10.39 -9.32
C ARG A 23 1.79 10.13 -9.16
N LYS A 24 1.00 10.22 -10.25
CA LYS A 24 -0.45 10.00 -10.21
C LYS A 24 -0.77 8.53 -10.00
N GLU A 25 0.00 7.64 -10.63
CA GLU A 25 -0.17 6.19 -10.47
C GLU A 25 0.23 5.73 -9.06
N ARG A 26 1.37 6.20 -8.54
CA ARG A 26 1.84 5.93 -7.17
C ARG A 26 0.81 6.35 -6.12
N ARG A 27 0.23 7.54 -6.24
CA ARG A 27 -0.82 8.03 -5.34
C ARG A 27 -2.13 7.24 -5.44
N LYS A 28 -2.52 6.81 -6.65
CA LYS A 28 -3.70 5.95 -6.82
C LYS A 28 -3.50 4.61 -6.13
N TRP A 29 -2.31 4.01 -6.26
CA TRP A 29 -1.96 2.79 -5.57
C TRP A 29 -1.93 2.96 -4.05
N LEU A 30 -1.36 4.04 -3.54
CA LEU A 30 -1.40 4.37 -2.11
C LEU A 30 -2.83 4.49 -1.58
N ALA A 31 -3.71 5.18 -2.31
CA ALA A 31 -5.12 5.27 -1.94
C ALA A 31 -5.78 3.89 -1.89
N GLY A 32 -5.51 3.02 -2.87
CA GLY A 32 -5.98 1.63 -2.86
C GLY A 32 -5.43 0.82 -1.69
N MET A 33 -4.14 0.95 -1.38
CA MET A 33 -3.51 0.29 -0.24
C MET A 33 -4.07 0.77 1.09
N LEU A 34 -4.43 2.06 1.21
CA LEU A 34 -5.06 2.63 2.40
C LEU A 34 -6.48 2.09 2.63
N MET A 35 -7.22 1.77 1.57
CA MET A 35 -8.56 1.21 1.71
C MET A 35 -8.55 -0.15 2.41
N VAL A 36 -7.47 -0.93 2.31
CA VAL A 36 -7.34 -2.25 2.94
C VAL A 36 -7.37 -2.17 4.47
N PRO A 37 -6.47 -1.46 5.17
CA PRO A 37 -6.53 -1.34 6.63
C PRO A 37 -7.80 -0.64 7.09
N VAL A 38 -8.33 0.34 6.34
CA VAL A 38 -9.61 0.98 6.66
C VAL A 38 -10.75 -0.04 6.67
N ALA A 39 -10.82 -0.90 5.65
CA ALA A 39 -11.82 -1.96 5.57
C ALA A 39 -11.65 -2.99 6.70
N ILE A 40 -10.41 -3.41 7.00
CA ILE A 40 -10.15 -4.37 8.10
C ILE A 40 -10.59 -3.77 9.44
N ILE A 41 -10.26 -2.51 9.71
CA ILE A 41 -10.68 -1.82 10.94
C ILE A 41 -12.21 -1.72 11.01
N ALA A 42 -12.86 -1.31 9.93
CA ALA A 42 -14.31 -1.23 9.83
C ALA A 42 -14.99 -2.59 10.12
N LEU A 43 -14.47 -3.66 9.51
CA LEU A 43 -14.96 -5.02 9.75
C LEU A 43 -14.76 -5.45 11.21
N GLY A 44 -13.60 -5.12 11.80
CA GLY A 44 -13.31 -5.39 13.20
C GLY A 44 -14.31 -4.72 14.13
N LEU A 45 -14.61 -3.45 13.87
CA LEU A 45 -15.46 -2.63 14.73
C LEU A 45 -16.94 -2.96 14.62
N TRP A 46 -17.44 -3.26 13.41
CA TRP A 46 -18.88 -3.41 13.18
C TRP A 46 -19.33 -4.85 13.02
N VAL A 47 -18.49 -5.71 12.45
CA VAL A 47 -18.89 -7.09 12.12
C VAL A 47 -18.35 -8.07 13.16
N PHE A 48 -17.08 -7.92 13.55
CA PHE A 48 -16.38 -8.90 14.37
C PHE A 48 -16.20 -8.49 15.84
N ASN A 49 -16.79 -7.37 16.29
CA ASN A 49 -16.52 -6.82 17.62
C ASN A 49 -16.73 -7.85 18.74
N GLY A 50 -17.88 -8.53 18.77
CA GLY A 50 -18.15 -9.55 19.79
C GLY A 50 -17.17 -10.73 19.75
N TRP A 51 -16.77 -11.17 18.55
CA TRP A 51 -15.82 -12.29 18.38
C TRP A 51 -14.40 -11.94 18.84
N ILE A 52 -14.00 -10.67 18.63
CA ILE A 52 -12.71 -10.13 19.07
C ILE A 52 -12.68 -10.04 20.61
N ASP A 53 -13.77 -9.56 21.20
CA ASP A 53 -13.89 -9.34 22.65
C ASP A 53 -13.92 -10.64 23.47
N GLU A 54 -14.24 -11.79 22.86
CA GLU A 54 -14.25 -13.10 23.51
C GLU A 54 -12.88 -13.57 24.01
N SER A 55 -11.76 -13.03 23.50
CA SER A 55 -10.43 -13.48 23.90
C SER A 55 -9.37 -12.37 23.79
N PRO A 56 -8.56 -12.15 24.84
CA PRO A 56 -7.43 -11.22 24.78
C PRO A 56 -6.43 -11.53 23.66
N LEU A 57 -6.29 -12.81 23.28
CA LEU A 57 -5.39 -13.19 22.19
C LEU A 57 -5.95 -12.79 20.82
N ARG A 58 -7.28 -12.91 20.61
CA ARG A 58 -7.94 -12.45 19.38
C ARG A 58 -7.86 -10.94 19.25
N MET A 59 -8.08 -10.22 20.35
CA MET A 59 -7.86 -8.78 20.46
C MET A 59 -6.43 -8.41 19.99
N LEU A 60 -5.40 -9.03 20.57
CA LEU A 60 -4.01 -8.73 20.22
C LEU A 60 -3.67 -9.05 18.75
N VAL A 61 -4.13 -10.21 18.25
CA VAL A 61 -3.86 -10.61 16.85
C VAL A 61 -4.57 -9.68 15.87
N TRP A 62 -5.83 -9.33 16.14
CA TRP A 62 -6.63 -8.48 15.26
C TRP A 62 -6.04 -7.06 15.20
N TRP A 63 -5.87 -6.42 16.35
CA TRP A 63 -5.32 -5.06 16.41
C TRP A 63 -3.86 -5.02 15.98
N GLY A 64 -3.09 -6.09 16.25
CA GLY A 64 -1.73 -6.25 15.73
C GLY A 64 -1.69 -6.28 14.20
N ALA A 65 -2.60 -7.02 13.56
CA ALA A 65 -2.71 -7.04 12.09
C ALA A 65 -3.13 -5.67 11.53
N CYS A 66 -4.07 -4.98 12.18
CA CYS A 66 -4.44 -3.60 11.84
C CYS A 66 -3.25 -2.64 11.95
N ALA A 67 -2.46 -2.76 13.02
CA ALA A 67 -1.29 -1.92 13.24
C ALA A 67 -0.22 -2.17 12.15
N VAL A 68 0.12 -3.44 11.89
CA VAL A 68 1.13 -3.80 10.87
C VAL A 68 0.70 -3.36 9.48
N SER A 69 -0.54 -3.60 9.08
CA SER A 69 -1.05 -3.17 7.78
C SER A 69 -1.02 -1.65 7.63
N THR A 70 -1.39 -0.91 8.67
CA THR A 70 -1.29 0.56 8.69
C THR A 70 0.16 1.03 8.62
N MET A 71 1.10 0.38 9.31
CA MET A 71 2.53 0.67 9.23
C MET A 71 3.07 0.51 7.81
N VAL A 72 2.66 -0.54 7.10
CA VAL A 72 3.06 -0.73 5.69
C VAL A 72 2.59 0.47 4.85
N VAL A 73 1.33 0.88 4.97
CA VAL A 73 0.82 2.05 4.24
C VAL A 73 1.59 3.32 4.59
N MET A 74 1.93 3.54 5.87
CA MET A 74 2.74 4.68 6.30
C MET A 74 4.14 4.68 5.66
N LEU A 75 4.80 3.53 5.57
CA LEU A 75 6.11 3.41 4.91
C LEU A 75 6.03 3.78 3.42
N PHE A 76 5.00 3.31 2.72
CA PHE A 76 4.79 3.67 1.31
C PHE A 76 4.42 5.14 1.13
N ALA A 77 3.63 5.71 2.05
CA ALA A 77 3.32 7.14 2.05
C ALA A 77 4.57 8.00 2.27
N LEU A 78 5.46 7.58 3.18
CA LEU A 78 6.75 8.22 3.40
C LEU A 78 7.63 8.13 2.15
N TYR A 79 7.67 6.96 1.49
CA TYR A 79 8.37 6.79 0.23
C TYR A 79 7.84 7.74 -0.86
N ASP A 80 6.52 7.86 -1.05
CA ASP A 80 5.94 8.81 -2.01
C ASP A 80 6.30 10.26 -1.69
N ALA A 81 6.28 10.65 -0.40
CA ALA A 81 6.69 11.99 0.02
C ALA A 81 8.15 12.27 -0.34
N LEU A 82 9.06 11.33 -0.05
CA LEU A 82 10.48 11.45 -0.38
C LEU A 82 10.72 11.47 -1.90
N ALA A 83 9.98 10.65 -2.66
CA ALA A 83 10.04 10.64 -4.12
C ALA A 83 9.61 12.00 -4.70
N VAL A 84 8.52 12.58 -4.18
CA VAL A 84 8.06 13.92 -4.57
C VAL A 84 9.12 14.99 -4.25
N VAL A 85 9.73 14.97 -3.06
CA VAL A 85 10.79 15.93 -2.72
C VAL A 85 11.96 15.83 -3.70
N ARG A 86 12.35 14.60 -4.09
CA ARG A 86 13.40 14.39 -5.11
C ARG A 86 12.99 14.96 -6.47
N GLU A 87 11.78 14.66 -6.94
CA GLU A 87 11.23 15.16 -8.21
C GLU A 87 11.25 16.71 -8.24
N GLU A 88 10.81 17.38 -7.16
CA GLU A 88 10.81 18.84 -7.12
C GLU A 88 12.24 19.41 -7.04
N ARG A 89 13.17 18.75 -6.35
CA ARG A 89 14.57 19.19 -6.30
C ARG A 89 15.26 19.11 -7.66
N GLU A 90 14.97 18.09 -8.45
CA GLU A 90 15.54 17.91 -9.80
C GLU A 90 15.02 18.95 -10.80
N LYS A 91 13.78 19.43 -10.65
CA LYS A 91 13.23 20.51 -11.51
C LYS A 91 13.86 21.88 -11.28
N HIS A 92 14.37 22.14 -10.07
CA HIS A 92 14.95 23.43 -9.67
C HIS A 92 16.48 23.44 -9.75
N LYS A 93 17.08 22.40 -10.32
CA LYS A 93 18.53 22.27 -10.51
C LYS A 93 18.86 22.47 -11.98
#